data_AF-A0A3P6S3X4-F1
#
_entry.id   AF-A0A3P6S3X4-F1
#
_cell.length_a   1.000
_cell.length_b   1.000
_cell.length_c   1.000
_cell.angle_alpha   90.00
_cell.angle_beta   90.00
_cell.angle_gamma   90.00
#
_symmetry.space_group_name_H-M   'P 1'
#
loop_
_entity.id
_entity.type
_entity.pdbx_description
1 polymer ?
#
loop_
_entity_poly.entity_id
_entity_poly.type
_entity_poly.pdbx_seq_one_letter_code
_entity_poly.pdbx_strand_id
1 'polypeptide(L)'
;MISAFTLNFVLSWYNGRSGWLSWNGLANFGVFENKNYNIWEIPFFLAVGVIGGLTGALFNHLNMKLTQFRKKYVSSKWRRLVECFLVAAMSAFTGFVTLFLVDDCQPVGVNPNITEVNQMWCKKGEYSAVAKLFFQNPEESVKALFHSPVNSFRPWTLLIFSVEYYLLTLWTFGLSVPAGVFIPALLTGAAWGRLFGIGVGRVFPSIVRYIFSCIDPGKYALAGAAAQLGGLVRMTISLTAIIMEATKAGDITFGLPIMLVLMVTKWVGDMFNEGLYDIHIDIQEVPILGWHPPKVSRNILAE
;
A
#
# COMPACT_ATOMS: atom_id res chain seq x y z
N MET A 1 8.44 -22.31 5.79
CA MET A 1 9.26 -22.35 7.03
C MET A 1 10.76 -22.37 6.75
N ILE A 2 11.30 -23.32 5.99
CA ILE A 2 12.75 -23.40 5.71
C ILE A 2 13.28 -22.10 5.07
N SER A 3 12.64 -21.59 4.01
CA SER A 3 13.08 -20.35 3.35
C SER A 3 13.11 -19.15 4.30
N ALA A 4 12.06 -18.97 5.10
CA ALA A 4 11.95 -17.89 6.07
C ALA A 4 13.01 -18.00 7.18
N PHE A 5 13.32 -19.21 7.63
CA PHE A 5 14.39 -19.45 8.59
C PHE A 5 15.78 -19.14 8.00
N THR A 6 16.05 -19.61 6.79
CA THR A 6 17.32 -19.36 6.10
C THR A 6 17.54 -17.86 5.88
N LEU A 7 16.52 -17.13 5.42
CA LEU A 7 16.60 -15.67 5.24
C LEU A 7 16.91 -14.96 6.57
N ASN A 8 16.14 -15.26 7.60
CA ASN A 8 16.33 -14.71 8.94
C ASN A 8 17.75 -14.95 9.46
N PHE A 9 18.24 -16.18 9.35
CA PHE A 9 19.55 -16.58 9.86
C PHE A 9 20.68 -15.83 9.14
N VAL A 10 20.61 -15.76 7.81
CA VAL A 10 21.62 -15.05 7.01
C VAL A 10 21.59 -13.54 7.28
N LEU A 11 20.41 -12.92 7.37
CA LEU A 11 20.29 -11.50 7.71
C LEU A 11 20.76 -11.19 9.13
N SER A 12 20.48 -12.09 10.08
CA SER A 12 20.96 -11.99 11.46
C SER A 12 22.48 -12.02 11.54
N TRP A 13 23.11 -12.88 10.74
CA TRP A 13 24.54 -12.90 10.59
C TRP A 13 25.10 -11.63 9.94
N TYR A 14 24.52 -11.19 8.81
CA TYR A 14 24.96 -10.01 8.07
C TYR A 14 24.91 -8.72 8.91
N ASN A 15 23.85 -8.54 9.69
CA ASN A 15 23.66 -7.37 10.54
C ASN A 15 24.44 -7.43 11.87
N GLY A 16 25.32 -8.42 12.05
CA GLY A 16 26.17 -8.56 13.24
C GLY A 16 25.41 -8.89 14.53
N ARG A 17 24.14 -9.30 14.44
CA ARG A 17 23.30 -9.70 15.59
C ARG A 17 22.99 -11.18 15.49
N SER A 18 24.01 -12.03 15.63
CA SER A 18 23.87 -13.48 15.56
C SER A 18 22.87 -14.00 16.60
N GLY A 19 21.93 -14.84 16.18
CA GLY A 19 20.91 -15.42 17.05
C GLY A 19 19.63 -14.57 17.23
N TRP A 20 19.58 -13.35 16.69
CA TRP A 20 18.39 -12.49 16.74
C TRP A 20 17.54 -12.65 15.47
N LEU A 21 16.55 -13.55 15.52
CA LEU A 21 15.66 -13.91 14.39
C LEU A 21 14.46 -12.96 14.28
N SER A 22 14.71 -11.66 14.04
CA SER A 22 13.65 -10.66 13.94
C SER A 22 13.24 -10.31 12.49
N TRP A 23 14.00 -10.75 11.48
CA TRP A 23 13.81 -10.45 10.05
C TRP A 23 13.02 -11.55 9.32
N ASN A 24 11.72 -11.66 9.61
CA ASN A 24 10.87 -12.74 9.10
C ASN A 24 10.57 -12.68 7.60
N GLY A 25 10.90 -11.57 6.96
CA GLY A 25 10.80 -11.38 5.51
C GLY A 25 11.64 -10.20 5.04
N LEU A 26 11.60 -9.96 3.73
CA LEU A 26 12.20 -8.79 3.09
C LEU A 26 11.53 -7.51 3.61
N ALA A 27 10.20 -7.43 3.53
CA ALA A 27 9.41 -6.35 4.11
C ALA A 27 8.96 -6.70 5.53
N ASN A 28 9.38 -5.91 6.52
CA ASN A 28 8.95 -6.07 7.92
C ASN A 28 8.12 -4.85 8.35
N PHE A 29 6.80 -5.01 8.51
CA PHE A 29 5.90 -3.91 8.85
C PHE A 29 5.92 -3.48 10.32
N GLY A 30 6.84 -4.01 11.12
CA GLY A 30 6.93 -3.75 12.55
C GLY A 30 5.89 -4.51 13.37
N VAL A 31 5.92 -4.33 14.69
CA VAL A 31 4.98 -4.97 15.61
C VAL A 31 3.84 -4.00 15.88
N PHE A 32 2.61 -4.44 15.67
CA PHE A 32 1.41 -3.70 16.05
C PHE A 32 0.98 -4.12 17.46
N GLU A 33 1.58 -3.52 18.49
CA GLU A 33 1.23 -3.82 19.88
C GLU A 33 -0.09 -3.16 20.29
N ASN A 34 -1.02 -3.94 20.86
CA ASN A 34 -2.24 -3.50 21.56
C ASN A 34 -3.13 -2.48 20.82
N LYS A 35 -3.27 -2.61 19.49
CA LYS A 35 -4.21 -1.78 18.72
C LYS A 35 -5.61 -2.38 18.71
N ASN A 36 -6.27 -2.36 19.87
CA ASN A 36 -7.67 -2.77 19.99
C ASN A 36 -8.56 -1.92 19.09
N TYR A 37 -9.42 -2.56 18.30
CA TYR A 37 -10.48 -1.88 17.57
C TYR A 37 -11.79 -2.08 18.31
N ASN A 38 -12.72 -1.16 18.09
CA ASN A 38 -14.05 -1.24 18.69
C ASN A 38 -15.08 -1.50 17.59
N ILE A 39 -16.24 -2.06 17.97
CA ILE A 39 -17.32 -2.40 17.03
C ILE A 39 -17.81 -1.18 16.23
N TRP A 40 -17.82 0.01 16.84
CA TRP A 40 -18.22 1.25 16.17
C TRP A 40 -17.23 1.71 15.09
N GLU A 41 -15.99 1.20 15.08
CA GLU A 41 -15.00 1.52 14.02
C GLU A 41 -15.28 0.73 12.73
N ILE A 42 -16.07 -0.35 12.80
CA ILE A 42 -16.35 -1.26 11.68
C ILE A 42 -16.95 -0.52 10.46
N PRO A 43 -17.99 0.33 10.58
CA PRO A 43 -18.52 1.07 9.43
C PRO A 43 -17.46 1.94 8.73
N PHE A 44 -16.53 2.53 9.48
CA PHE A 44 -15.42 3.29 8.90
C PHE A 44 -14.44 2.39 8.15
N PHE A 45 -14.15 1.19 8.67
CA PHE A 45 -13.36 0.19 7.94
C PHE A 45 -14.07 -0.26 6.64
N LEU A 46 -15.38 -0.49 6.68
CA LEU A 46 -16.13 -0.84 5.47
C LEU A 46 -16.10 0.29 4.42
N ALA A 47 -16.20 1.55 4.85
CA ALA A 47 -16.06 2.70 3.96
C ALA A 47 -14.67 2.77 3.30
N VAL A 48 -13.61 2.49 4.06
CA VAL A 48 -12.24 2.34 3.53
C VAL A 48 -12.21 1.22 2.47
N GLY A 49 -12.88 0.10 2.71
CA GLY A 49 -13.01 -0.98 1.73
C GLY A 49 -13.69 -0.56 0.43
N VAL A 50 -14.77 0.24 0.51
CA VAL A 50 -15.46 0.77 -0.68
C VAL A 50 -14.53 1.69 -1.48
N ILE A 51 -13.83 2.60 -0.81
CA ILE A 51 -12.87 3.52 -1.46
C ILE A 51 -11.73 2.75 -2.12
N GLY A 52 -11.16 1.75 -1.44
CA GLY A 52 -10.12 0.88 -2.00
C GLY A 52 -10.60 0.07 -3.20
N GLY A 53 -11.84 -0.41 -3.16
CA GLY A 53 -12.47 -1.13 -4.28
C GLY A 53 -12.63 -0.26 -5.53
N LEU A 54 -13.14 0.97 -5.35
CA LEU A 54 -13.34 1.95 -6.43
C LEU A 54 -12.01 2.43 -7.03
N THR A 55 -11.06 2.81 -6.17
CA THR A 55 -9.73 3.28 -6.60
C THR A 55 -8.90 2.17 -7.23
N GLY A 56 -9.01 0.93 -6.74
CA GLY A 56 -8.42 -0.26 -7.35
C GLY A 56 -9.03 -0.58 -8.72
N ALA A 57 -10.36 -0.52 -8.84
CA ALA A 57 -11.05 -0.68 -10.13
C ALA A 57 -10.63 0.40 -11.13
N LEU A 58 -10.57 1.67 -10.72
CA LEU A 58 -10.09 2.76 -11.58
C LEU A 58 -8.66 2.49 -12.06
N PHE A 59 -7.78 2.04 -11.16
CA PHE A 59 -6.39 1.71 -11.51
C PHE A 59 -6.34 0.59 -12.56
N ASN A 60 -7.06 -0.51 -12.33
CA ASN A 60 -7.08 -1.65 -13.25
C ASN A 60 -7.61 -1.24 -14.64
N HIS A 61 -8.65 -0.41 -14.70
CA HIS A 61 -9.19 0.10 -15.96
C HIS A 61 -8.18 0.97 -16.71
N LEU A 62 -7.58 1.94 -16.04
CA LEU A 62 -6.59 2.84 -16.64
C LEU A 62 -5.35 2.06 -17.06
N ASN A 63 -4.91 1.10 -16.26
CA ASN A 63 -3.74 0.29 -16.57
C ASN A 63 -3.99 -0.62 -17.78
N MET A 64 -5.17 -1.24 -17.87
CA MET A 64 -5.59 -1.99 -19.05
C MET A 64 -5.49 -1.14 -20.33
N LYS A 65 -6.01 0.10 -20.30
CA LYS A 65 -5.92 1.03 -21.43
C LYS A 65 -4.49 1.42 -21.75
N LEU A 66 -3.67 1.68 -20.74
CA LEU A 66 -2.24 2.00 -20.90
C LEU A 66 -1.47 0.82 -21.52
N THR A 67 -1.74 -0.41 -21.08
CA THR A 67 -1.11 -1.62 -21.62
C THR A 67 -1.51 -1.87 -23.07
N GLN A 68 -2.79 -1.67 -23.43
CA GLN A 68 -3.25 -1.72 -24.82
C GLN A 68 -2.55 -0.66 -25.69
N PHE A 69 -2.40 0.56 -25.18
CA PHE A 69 -1.65 1.63 -25.85
C PHE A 69 -0.18 1.25 -26.07
N ARG A 70 0.49 0.69 -25.06
CA ARG A 70 1.87 0.20 -25.16
C ARG A 70 2.02 -0.93 -26.17
N LYS A 71 1.10 -1.90 -26.19
CA LYS A 71 1.08 -3.01 -27.16
C LYS A 71 1.00 -2.48 -28.60
N LYS A 72 0.21 -1.41 -28.84
CA LYS A 72 0.02 -0.81 -30.17
C LYS A 72 1.15 0.14 -30.61
N TYR A 73 1.60 1.04 -29.74
CA TYR A 73 2.51 2.15 -30.14
C TYR A 73 3.95 2.01 -29.63
N VAL A 74 4.19 1.23 -28.58
CA VAL A 74 5.49 1.07 -27.91
C VAL A 74 6.02 -0.36 -28.07
N SER A 75 6.00 -0.85 -29.31
CA SER A 75 6.44 -2.22 -29.63
C SER A 75 7.95 -2.36 -29.76
N SER A 76 8.65 -1.34 -30.28
CA SER A 76 10.09 -1.40 -30.52
C SER A 76 10.92 -1.37 -29.22
N LYS A 77 11.99 -2.18 -29.15
CA LYS A 77 12.90 -2.26 -28.00
C LYS A 77 13.45 -0.89 -27.57
N TRP A 78 13.86 -0.06 -28.53
CA TRP A 78 14.35 1.29 -28.28
C TRP A 78 13.29 2.21 -27.66
N ARG A 79 12.03 2.14 -28.14
CA ARG A 79 10.93 2.96 -27.58
C ARG A 79 10.59 2.56 -26.15
N ARG A 80 10.63 1.25 -25.84
CA ARG A 80 10.45 0.74 -24.48
C ARG A 80 11.56 1.23 -23.54
N LEU A 81 12.82 1.23 -24.01
CA LEU A 81 13.94 1.75 -23.23
C LEU A 81 13.79 3.26 -22.95
N VAL A 82 13.44 4.05 -23.98
CA VAL A 82 13.19 5.49 -23.84
C VAL A 82 12.04 5.76 -22.88
N GLU A 83 10.95 4.98 -22.94
CA GLU A 83 9.85 5.09 -21.99
C GLU A 83 10.33 4.86 -20.54
N CYS A 84 11.12 3.82 -20.28
CA CYS A 84 11.66 3.55 -18.96
C CYS A 84 12.53 4.71 -18.43
N PHE A 85 13.41 5.27 -19.26
CA PHE A 85 14.21 6.44 -18.87
C PHE A 85 13.35 7.68 -18.60
N LEU A 86 12.32 7.90 -19.42
CA LEU A 86 11.39 9.01 -19.24
C LEU A 86 10.63 8.88 -17.93
N VAL A 87 10.09 7.70 -17.62
CA VAL A 87 9.37 7.46 -16.36
C VAL A 87 10.30 7.65 -15.16
N ALA A 88 11.53 7.14 -15.21
CA ALA A 88 12.51 7.31 -14.14
C ALA A 88 12.88 8.79 -13.91
N ALA A 89 13.11 9.55 -14.99
CA ALA A 89 13.39 10.98 -14.92
C ALA A 89 12.20 11.76 -14.35
N MET A 90 10.98 11.44 -14.80
CA MET A 90 9.76 12.07 -14.31
C MET A 90 9.49 11.74 -12.84
N SER A 91 9.69 10.50 -12.39
CA SER A 91 9.52 10.15 -10.97
C SER A 91 10.52 10.88 -10.06
N ALA A 92 11.76 11.05 -10.51
CA ALA A 92 12.75 11.81 -9.74
C ALA A 92 12.40 13.31 -9.73
N PHE A 93 11.95 13.84 -10.87
CA PHE A 93 11.54 15.22 -11.00
C PHE A 93 10.34 15.55 -10.11
N THR A 94 9.28 14.73 -10.12
CA THR A 94 8.08 15.00 -9.32
C THR A 94 8.39 14.92 -7.83
N GLY A 95 9.15 13.90 -7.39
CA GLY A 95 9.57 13.79 -5.99
C GLY A 95 10.41 14.98 -5.51
N PHE A 96 11.31 15.50 -6.37
CA PHE A 96 12.08 16.71 -6.08
C PHE A 96 11.18 17.95 -6.04
N VAL A 97 10.30 18.14 -7.03
CA VAL A 97 9.37 19.29 -7.07
C VAL A 97 8.48 19.31 -5.82
N THR A 98 7.93 18.18 -5.41
CA THR A 98 7.10 18.07 -4.20
C THR A 98 7.89 18.42 -2.94
N LEU A 99 9.19 18.13 -2.89
CA LEU A 99 10.06 18.54 -1.79
C LEU A 99 10.21 20.07 -1.68
N PHE A 100 10.22 20.81 -2.80
CA PHE A 100 10.30 22.29 -2.77
C PHE A 100 8.95 22.98 -2.57
N LEU A 101 7.86 22.38 -3.06
CA LEU A 101 6.53 22.99 -2.98
C LEU A 101 5.85 22.77 -1.63
N VAL A 102 6.19 21.70 -0.92
CA VAL A 102 5.51 21.30 0.32
C VAL A 102 6.44 21.42 1.53
N ASP A 103 6.29 22.52 2.26
CA ASP A 103 7.00 22.76 3.52
C ASP A 103 6.33 22.01 4.69
N ASP A 104 6.76 20.77 4.94
CA ASP A 104 6.33 19.97 6.10
C ASP A 104 7.53 19.54 6.97
N CYS A 105 8.10 20.51 7.67
CA CYS A 105 9.16 20.28 8.67
C CYS A 105 8.54 19.88 10.01
N GLN A 106 9.05 18.78 10.58
CA GLN A 106 8.64 18.22 11.86
C GLN A 106 9.84 18.13 12.81
N PRO A 107 9.66 18.38 14.12
CA PRO A 107 10.77 18.34 15.07
C PRO A 107 11.28 16.90 15.29
N VAL A 108 12.60 16.76 15.35
CA VAL A 108 13.28 15.49 15.68
C VAL A 108 13.13 15.25 17.20
N GLY A 109 12.68 14.05 17.60
CA GLY A 109 12.58 13.67 19.03
C GLY A 109 11.18 13.32 19.55
N VAL A 110 10.14 13.35 18.72
CA VAL A 110 8.81 12.81 19.10
C VAL A 110 8.85 11.27 19.27
N ASN A 111 9.78 10.60 18.57
CA ASN A 111 10.05 9.17 18.73
C ASN A 111 11.55 8.96 19.06
N PRO A 112 11.90 8.31 20.18
CA PRO A 112 13.29 8.12 20.62
C PRO A 112 14.11 7.18 19.74
N ASN A 113 13.46 6.41 18.85
CA ASN A 113 14.11 5.45 17.95
C ASN A 113 14.50 6.00 16.57
N ILE A 114 14.19 7.26 16.25
CA ILE A 114 14.51 7.86 14.95
C ILE A 114 15.72 8.77 15.12
N THR A 115 16.91 8.16 15.15
CA THR A 115 18.21 8.85 15.29
C THR A 115 18.81 9.25 13.93
N GLU A 116 18.41 8.60 12.85
CA GLU A 116 18.83 8.92 11.48
C GLU A 116 17.66 9.58 10.74
N VAL A 117 17.67 10.91 10.69
CA VAL A 117 16.74 11.69 9.89
C VAL A 117 17.49 12.36 8.74
N ASN A 118 17.00 12.16 7.52
CA ASN A 118 17.48 12.92 6.37
C ASN A 118 16.99 14.36 6.52
N GLN A 119 17.83 15.22 7.08
CA GLN A 119 17.58 16.65 7.15
C GLN A 119 17.71 17.24 5.73
N MET A 120 16.61 17.24 5.00
CA MET A 120 16.48 17.90 3.70
C MET A 120 15.56 19.11 3.85
N TRP A 121 16.02 20.29 3.42
CA TRP A 121 15.22 21.52 3.32
C TRP A 121 14.52 22.00 4.61
N CYS A 122 15.02 21.61 5.80
CA CYS A 122 14.52 22.06 7.09
C CYS A 122 15.62 22.64 7.99
N LYS A 123 15.21 23.41 9.01
CA LYS A 123 16.11 23.98 10.01
C LYS A 123 16.81 22.88 10.82
N LYS A 124 17.94 23.22 11.44
CA LYS A 124 18.67 22.29 12.34
C LYS A 124 17.74 21.82 13.46
N GLY A 125 17.61 20.50 13.62
CA GLY A 125 16.72 19.89 14.62
C GLY A 125 15.32 19.53 14.09
N GLU A 126 15.04 19.77 12.82
CA GLU A 126 13.80 19.37 12.14
C GLU A 126 14.10 18.45 10.95
N TYR A 127 13.13 17.59 10.59
CA TYR A 127 13.19 16.74 9.40
C TYR A 127 11.98 16.96 8.50
N SER A 128 12.16 16.77 7.19
CA SER A 128 11.08 16.90 6.22
C SER A 128 10.25 15.61 6.14
N ALA A 129 8.95 15.72 6.36
CA ALA A 129 8.02 14.60 6.23
C ALA A 129 7.89 14.13 4.77
N VAL A 130 8.04 15.04 3.80
CA VAL A 130 8.08 14.73 2.36
C VAL A 130 9.32 13.92 2.03
N ALA A 131 10.48 14.33 2.55
CA ALA A 131 11.73 13.62 2.35
C ALA A 131 11.68 12.18 2.89
N LYS A 132 11.02 12.02 4.05
CA LYS A 132 10.80 10.71 4.67
C LYS A 132 9.94 9.77 3.82
N LEU A 133 9.03 10.29 2.99
CA LEU A 133 8.14 9.49 2.14
C LEU A 133 8.71 9.19 0.75
N PHE A 134 9.43 10.14 0.13
CA PHE A 134 9.95 9.98 -1.24
C PHE A 134 11.40 9.49 -1.32
N PHE A 135 12.25 9.87 -0.36
CA PHE A 135 13.70 9.63 -0.43
C PHE A 135 14.16 8.54 0.55
N GLN A 136 13.24 7.69 0.98
CA GLN A 136 13.53 6.46 1.72
C GLN A 136 13.04 5.24 0.95
N ASN A 137 13.49 4.06 1.37
CA ASN A 137 12.95 2.82 0.84
C ASN A 137 11.43 2.78 1.07
N PRO A 138 10.64 2.30 0.09
CA PRO A 138 9.18 2.30 0.20
C PRO A 138 8.69 1.41 1.35
N GLU A 139 9.44 0.38 1.71
CA GLU A 139 9.15 -0.48 2.87
C GLU A 139 9.20 0.29 4.21
N GLU A 140 10.24 1.10 4.41
CA GLU A 140 10.37 1.96 5.59
C GLU A 140 9.33 3.09 5.58
N SER A 141 8.95 3.57 4.39
CA SER A 141 7.88 4.57 4.24
C SER A 141 6.51 4.00 4.65
N VAL A 142 6.20 2.75 4.26
CA VAL A 142 4.99 2.04 4.71
C VAL A 142 5.02 1.88 6.24
N LYS A 143 6.14 1.43 6.80
CA LYS A 143 6.31 1.27 8.25
C LYS A 143 6.18 2.60 9.00
N ALA A 144 6.71 3.68 8.44
CA ALA A 144 6.53 5.02 8.99
C ALA A 144 5.07 5.44 8.99
N LEU A 145 4.29 5.14 7.93
CA LEU A 145 2.86 5.42 7.87
C LEU A 145 2.04 4.58 8.86
N PHE A 146 2.50 3.38 9.23
CA PHE A 146 1.83 2.55 10.22
C PHE A 146 2.11 2.96 11.67
N HIS A 147 3.35 3.36 11.98
CA HIS A 147 3.81 3.51 13.36
C HIS A 147 4.11 4.94 13.81
N SER A 148 4.16 5.92 12.90
CA SER A 148 4.40 7.31 13.35
C SER A 148 3.19 7.87 14.10
N PRO A 149 3.38 8.72 15.14
CA PRO A 149 2.28 9.29 15.94
C PRO A 149 1.36 10.22 15.13
N VAL A 150 0.16 10.52 15.67
CA VAL A 150 -0.95 11.20 14.98
C VAL A 150 -0.53 12.48 14.23
N ASN A 151 0.32 13.32 14.85
CA ASN A 151 0.72 14.63 14.30
C ASN A 151 2.00 14.61 13.44
N SER A 152 2.49 13.43 13.04
CA SER A 152 3.76 13.33 12.30
C SER A 152 3.69 13.77 10.84
N PHE A 153 2.50 13.83 10.26
CA PHE A 153 2.31 14.16 8.84
C PHE A 153 1.16 15.14 8.70
N ARG A 154 1.37 16.22 7.94
CA ARG A 154 0.26 17.11 7.59
C ARG A 154 -0.68 16.41 6.58
N PRO A 155 -2.01 16.66 6.66
CA PRO A 155 -2.98 16.04 5.76
C PRO A 155 -2.72 16.37 4.28
N TRP A 156 -2.30 17.60 4.00
CA TRP A 156 -2.02 18.05 2.64
C TRP A 156 -0.84 17.30 2.02
N THR A 157 0.22 17.07 2.79
CA THR A 157 1.38 16.27 2.39
C THR A 157 0.97 14.85 2.02
N LEU A 158 0.13 14.20 2.86
CA LEU A 158 -0.37 12.85 2.59
C LEU A 158 -1.27 12.80 1.35
N LEU A 159 -2.10 13.82 1.14
CA LEU A 159 -2.97 13.89 -0.03
C LEU A 159 -2.14 13.99 -1.32
N ILE A 160 -1.21 14.96 -1.39
CA ILE A 160 -0.32 15.13 -2.55
C ILE A 160 0.46 13.84 -2.80
N PHE A 161 1.09 13.28 -1.77
CA PHE A 161 1.85 12.04 -1.87
C PHE A 161 0.99 10.88 -2.38
N SER A 162 -0.22 10.70 -1.85
CA SER A 162 -1.11 9.61 -2.25
C SER A 162 -1.51 9.70 -3.73
N VAL A 163 -1.83 10.89 -4.23
CA VAL A 163 -2.22 11.12 -5.63
C VAL A 163 -1.03 10.97 -6.57
N GLU A 164 0.09 11.61 -6.24
CA GLU A 164 1.31 11.56 -7.05
C GLU A 164 1.82 10.12 -7.17
N TYR A 165 1.97 9.43 -6.04
CA TYR A 165 2.50 8.07 -6.02
C TYR A 165 1.53 7.06 -6.65
N TYR A 166 0.21 7.28 -6.57
CA TYR A 166 -0.78 6.48 -7.29
C TYR A 166 -0.62 6.61 -8.81
N LEU A 167 -0.46 7.83 -9.33
CA LEU A 167 -0.23 8.07 -10.76
C LEU A 167 1.12 7.51 -11.23
N LEU A 168 2.18 7.67 -10.43
CA LEU A 168 3.49 7.07 -10.72
C LEU A 168 3.42 5.55 -10.72
N THR A 169 2.70 4.93 -9.79
CA THR A 169 2.50 3.47 -9.75
C THR A 169 1.73 3.00 -10.98
N LEU A 170 0.70 3.74 -11.40
CA LEU A 170 -0.08 3.44 -12.59
C LEU A 170 0.78 3.47 -13.85
N TRP A 171 1.67 4.47 -13.96
CA TRP A 171 2.53 4.63 -15.12
C TRP A 171 3.70 3.64 -15.13
N THR A 172 4.29 3.33 -13.97
CA THR A 172 5.41 2.38 -13.87
C THR A 172 4.98 0.93 -14.10
N PHE A 173 3.75 0.56 -13.74
CA PHE A 173 3.24 -0.79 -13.96
C PHE A 173 3.03 -1.07 -15.46
N GLY A 174 3.67 -2.11 -15.98
CA GLY A 174 3.65 -2.50 -17.40
C GLY A 174 4.86 -1.98 -18.21
N LEU A 175 5.83 -1.34 -17.57
CA LEU A 175 7.14 -1.08 -18.18
C LEU A 175 7.91 -2.38 -18.44
N SER A 176 8.85 -2.33 -19.38
CA SER A 176 9.71 -3.48 -19.72
C SER A 176 10.88 -3.65 -18.73
N VAL A 177 10.57 -3.73 -17.43
CA VAL A 177 11.52 -3.87 -16.32
C VAL A 177 10.94 -4.86 -15.30
N PRO A 178 11.74 -5.75 -14.69
CA PRO A 178 11.27 -6.60 -13.60
C PRO A 178 10.90 -5.73 -12.38
N ALA A 179 9.62 -5.65 -12.06
CA ALA A 179 9.10 -4.85 -10.96
C ALA A 179 7.89 -5.53 -10.31
N GLY A 180 7.58 -5.13 -9.07
CA GLY A 180 6.41 -5.59 -8.32
C GLY A 180 5.46 -4.44 -7.98
N VAL A 181 4.16 -4.74 -7.92
CA VAL A 181 3.10 -3.76 -7.60
C VAL A 181 2.67 -3.76 -6.12
N PHE A 182 3.07 -4.80 -5.36
CA PHE A 182 2.63 -5.00 -3.98
C PHE A 182 3.00 -3.85 -3.03
N ILE A 183 4.29 -3.49 -2.95
CA ILE A 183 4.74 -2.43 -2.03
C ILE A 183 4.21 -1.05 -2.45
N PRO A 184 4.24 -0.65 -3.74
CA PRO A 184 3.61 0.60 -4.18
C PRO A 184 2.11 0.70 -3.85
N ALA A 185 1.37 -0.40 -4.02
CA ALA A 185 -0.05 -0.48 -3.65
C ALA A 185 -0.27 -0.33 -2.13
N LEU A 186 0.55 -0.98 -1.31
CA LEU A 186 0.50 -0.82 0.14
C LEU A 186 0.83 0.61 0.56
N LEU A 187 1.82 1.25 -0.07
CA LEU A 187 2.27 2.59 0.26
C LEU A 187 1.21 3.66 -0.07
N THR A 188 0.64 3.59 -1.27
CA THR A 188 -0.48 4.46 -1.68
C THR A 188 -1.69 4.27 -0.76
N GLY A 189 -2.03 3.01 -0.48
CA GLY A 189 -3.11 2.64 0.44
C GLY A 189 -2.89 3.13 1.87
N ALA A 190 -1.67 2.98 2.39
CA ALA A 190 -1.29 3.47 3.71
C ALA A 190 -1.38 4.99 3.81
N ALA A 191 -1.00 5.71 2.76
CA ALA A 191 -1.02 7.16 2.74
C ALA A 191 -2.46 7.71 2.78
N TRP A 192 -3.34 7.27 1.88
CA TRP A 192 -4.73 7.73 1.88
C TRP A 192 -5.55 7.15 3.05
N GLY A 193 -5.24 5.93 3.49
CA GLY A 193 -5.84 5.33 4.69
C GLY A 193 -5.51 6.12 5.96
N ARG A 194 -4.24 6.54 6.10
CA ARG A 194 -3.84 7.44 7.20
C ARG A 194 -4.53 8.79 7.10
N LEU A 195 -4.64 9.36 5.90
CA LEU A 195 -5.38 10.60 5.65
C LEU A 195 -6.85 10.47 6.08
N PHE A 196 -7.50 9.34 5.74
CA PHE A 196 -8.86 9.03 6.14
C PHE A 196 -9.00 8.97 7.67
N GLY A 197 -8.09 8.28 8.36
CA GLY A 197 -8.08 8.21 9.83
C GLY A 197 -7.95 9.59 10.50
N ILE A 198 -7.09 10.45 9.98
CA ILE A 198 -6.98 11.85 10.46
C ILE A 198 -8.27 12.62 10.16
N GLY A 199 -8.89 12.40 9.00
CA GLY A 199 -10.17 13.01 8.61
C GLY A 199 -11.31 12.65 9.58
N VAL A 200 -11.46 11.37 9.89
CA VAL A 200 -12.46 10.89 10.87
C VAL A 200 -12.25 11.56 12.23
N GLY A 201 -10.99 11.67 12.67
CA GLY A 201 -10.64 12.37 13.92
C GLY A 201 -10.97 13.86 13.95
N ARG A 202 -10.99 14.54 12.79
CA ARG A 202 -11.36 15.96 12.69
C ARG A 202 -12.85 16.22 12.53
N VAL A 203 -13.58 15.33 11.85
CA VAL A 203 -15.01 15.49 11.58
C VAL A 203 -15.87 15.20 12.81
N PHE A 204 -15.43 14.28 13.68
CA PHE A 204 -16.17 13.87 14.88
C PHE A 204 -15.44 14.22 16.20
N PRO A 205 -15.02 15.48 16.44
CA PRO A 205 -14.14 15.82 17.56
C PRO A 205 -14.81 15.63 18.93
N SER A 206 -16.10 15.94 19.04
CA SER A 206 -16.87 15.88 20.30
C SER A 206 -17.23 14.45 20.71
N ILE A 207 -17.46 13.60 19.71
CA ILE A 207 -17.77 12.18 19.86
C ILE A 207 -16.48 11.46 20.26
N VAL A 208 -15.40 11.64 19.47
CA VAL A 208 -14.09 11.01 19.65
C VAL A 208 -13.46 11.29 21.01
N ARG A 209 -13.52 12.53 21.53
CA ARG A 209 -12.78 12.90 22.75
C ARG A 209 -13.38 12.39 24.07
N TYR A 210 -14.69 12.13 24.11
CA TYR A 210 -15.41 11.74 25.34
C TYR A 210 -15.77 10.25 25.42
N ILE A 211 -15.89 9.56 24.29
CA ILE A 211 -16.38 8.16 24.23
C ILE A 211 -15.34 7.20 23.61
N PHE A 212 -14.41 7.69 22.79
CA PHE A 212 -13.55 6.86 21.96
C PHE A 212 -12.09 7.08 22.28
N SER A 213 -11.48 6.17 23.04
CA SER A 213 -10.02 6.10 23.21
C SER A 213 -9.34 6.39 21.88
N CYS A 214 -8.50 7.43 21.85
CA CYS A 214 -7.98 8.11 20.65
C CYS A 214 -7.93 7.26 19.37
N ILE A 215 -8.57 7.75 18.30
CA ILE A 215 -8.42 7.20 16.95
C ILE A 215 -6.94 7.21 16.59
N ASP A 216 -6.40 6.02 16.34
CA ASP A 216 -5.02 5.86 15.90
C ASP A 216 -4.97 5.76 14.36
N PRO A 217 -4.41 6.77 13.67
CA PRO A 217 -4.32 6.78 12.21
C PRO A 217 -3.55 5.58 11.64
N GLY A 218 -2.68 4.94 12.43
CA GLY A 218 -1.93 3.75 12.00
C GLY A 218 -2.82 2.55 11.69
N LYS A 219 -3.95 2.38 12.41
CA LYS A 219 -4.92 1.31 12.14
C LYS A 219 -5.60 1.51 10.78
N TYR A 220 -5.96 2.76 10.48
CA TYR A 220 -6.59 3.15 9.21
C TYR A 220 -5.60 3.12 8.04
N ALA A 221 -4.32 3.44 8.30
CA ALA A 221 -3.24 3.26 7.33
C ALA A 221 -3.12 1.78 6.93
N LEU A 222 -3.12 0.86 7.90
CA LEU A 222 -3.08 -0.58 7.62
C LEU A 222 -4.33 -1.05 6.85
N ALA A 223 -5.52 -0.61 7.26
CA ALA A 223 -6.76 -0.94 6.56
C ALA A 223 -6.78 -0.39 5.12
N GLY A 224 -6.32 0.85 4.90
CA GLY A 224 -6.21 1.45 3.56
C GLY A 224 -5.17 0.74 2.69
N ALA A 225 -4.04 0.33 3.27
CA ALA A 225 -3.04 -0.48 2.57
C ALA A 225 -3.63 -1.82 2.10
N ALA A 226 -4.36 -2.52 2.98
CA ALA A 226 -5.07 -3.74 2.63
C ALA A 226 -6.13 -3.50 1.55
N ALA A 227 -6.95 -2.45 1.69
CA ALA A 227 -8.01 -2.11 0.74
C ALA A 227 -7.44 -1.77 -0.66
N GLN A 228 -6.36 -0.99 -0.74
CA GLN A 228 -5.75 -0.65 -2.02
C GLN A 228 -5.16 -1.88 -2.71
N LEU A 229 -4.41 -2.71 -1.96
CA LEU A 229 -3.78 -3.91 -2.52
C LEU A 229 -4.85 -4.93 -2.93
N GLY A 230 -5.83 -5.21 -2.07
CA GLY A 230 -6.97 -6.08 -2.38
C GLY A 230 -7.82 -5.55 -3.55
N GLY A 231 -7.90 -4.23 -3.70
CA GLY A 231 -8.59 -3.56 -4.81
C GLY A 231 -7.90 -3.77 -6.15
N LEU A 232 -6.58 -3.87 -6.15
CA LEU A 232 -5.79 -4.11 -7.37
C LEU A 232 -5.76 -5.59 -7.73
N VAL A 233 -5.37 -6.45 -6.78
CA VAL A 233 -5.07 -7.87 -7.04
C VAL A 233 -6.26 -8.81 -6.83
N ARG A 234 -7.36 -8.37 -6.20
CA ARG A 234 -8.56 -9.16 -5.90
C ARG A 234 -8.31 -10.45 -5.07
N MET A 235 -7.19 -10.54 -4.35
CA MET A 235 -6.86 -11.63 -3.43
C MET A 235 -7.40 -11.32 -2.02
N THR A 236 -8.16 -12.26 -1.42
CA THR A 236 -8.79 -12.05 -0.10
C THR A 236 -8.13 -12.89 1.00
N ILE A 237 -8.25 -14.23 0.95
CA ILE A 237 -7.84 -15.12 2.06
C ILE A 237 -6.32 -15.09 2.25
N SER A 238 -5.55 -15.33 1.18
CA SER A 238 -4.09 -15.32 1.23
C SER A 238 -3.54 -13.96 1.66
N LEU A 239 -4.11 -12.88 1.12
CA LEU A 239 -3.69 -11.53 1.45
C LEU A 239 -3.98 -11.18 2.92
N THR A 240 -5.14 -11.58 3.44
CA THR A 240 -5.47 -11.42 4.86
C THR A 240 -4.43 -12.12 5.74
N ALA A 241 -4.09 -13.36 5.42
CA ALA A 241 -3.08 -14.12 6.16
C ALA A 241 -1.69 -13.47 6.10
N ILE A 242 -1.26 -13.03 4.90
CA ILE A 242 0.04 -12.36 4.73
C ILE A 242 0.12 -11.07 5.56
N ILE A 243 -0.92 -10.23 5.53
CA ILE A 243 -0.93 -8.97 6.30
C ILE A 243 -0.96 -9.26 7.81
N MET A 244 -1.74 -10.25 8.24
CA MET A 244 -1.80 -10.67 9.65
C MET A 244 -0.45 -11.20 10.15
N GLU A 245 0.23 -12.05 9.37
CA GLU A 245 1.56 -12.55 9.73
C GLU A 245 2.63 -11.44 9.71
N ALA A 246 2.61 -10.58 8.69
CA ALA A 246 3.62 -9.54 8.51
C ALA A 246 3.53 -8.39 9.53
N THR A 247 2.34 -8.13 10.08
CA THR A 247 2.15 -7.13 11.15
C THR A 247 2.56 -7.63 12.53
N LYS A 248 2.96 -8.90 12.66
CA LYS A 248 3.36 -9.55 13.92
C LYS A 248 2.41 -9.20 15.07
N ALA A 249 1.12 -9.05 14.75
CA ALA A 249 0.12 -8.74 15.74
C ALA A 249 0.03 -9.96 16.65
N GLY A 250 0.47 -9.83 17.90
CA GLY A 250 0.24 -10.85 18.92
C GLY A 250 -1.26 -11.17 19.09
N ASP A 251 -2.14 -10.26 18.64
CA ASP A 251 -3.57 -10.42 18.59
C ASP A 251 -4.08 -10.64 17.14
N ILE A 252 -4.48 -11.88 16.85
CA ILE A 252 -5.25 -12.30 15.65
C ILE A 252 -6.54 -11.46 15.47
N THR A 253 -6.96 -10.78 16.53
CA THR A 253 -8.16 -9.95 16.62
C THR A 253 -8.28 -8.93 15.49
N PHE A 254 -7.19 -8.25 15.09
CA PHE A 254 -7.23 -7.26 14.00
C PHE A 254 -7.36 -7.89 12.59
N GLY A 255 -7.29 -9.23 12.49
CA GLY A 255 -7.54 -9.96 11.26
C GLY A 255 -9.00 -9.87 10.78
N LEU A 256 -9.97 -9.82 11.69
CA LEU A 256 -11.39 -9.76 11.32
C LEU A 256 -11.75 -8.44 10.58
N PRO A 257 -11.38 -7.25 11.09
CA PRO A 257 -11.56 -6.00 10.34
C PRO A 257 -10.89 -6.01 8.97
N ILE A 258 -9.65 -6.50 8.87
CA ILE A 258 -8.93 -6.58 7.58
C ILE A 258 -9.66 -7.50 6.60
N MET A 259 -10.14 -8.65 7.07
CA MET A 259 -10.88 -9.58 6.23
C MET A 259 -12.18 -8.96 5.70
N LEU A 260 -12.92 -8.22 6.54
CA LEU A 260 -14.13 -7.50 6.13
C LEU A 260 -13.82 -6.42 5.09
N VAL A 261 -12.76 -5.63 5.32
CA VAL A 261 -12.27 -4.62 4.37
C VAL A 261 -11.98 -5.27 3.02
N LEU A 262 -11.22 -6.37 3.00
CA LEU A 262 -10.84 -7.07 1.78
C LEU A 262 -12.04 -7.70 1.05
N MET A 263 -13.02 -8.24 1.79
CA MET A 263 -14.26 -8.74 1.20
C MET A 263 -15.05 -7.65 0.50
N VAL A 264 -15.31 -6.52 1.17
CA VAL A 264 -16.03 -5.37 0.57
C VAL A 264 -15.26 -4.80 -0.62
N THR A 265 -13.94 -4.64 -0.46
CA THR A 265 -13.04 -4.17 -1.53
C THR A 265 -13.15 -5.04 -2.77
N LYS A 266 -13.12 -6.37 -2.61
CA LYS A 266 -13.27 -7.31 -3.72
C LYS A 266 -14.64 -7.19 -4.37
N TRP A 267 -15.72 -7.19 -3.59
CA TRP A 267 -17.08 -7.10 -4.11
C TRP A 267 -17.31 -5.83 -4.93
N VAL A 268 -16.97 -4.65 -4.37
CA VAL A 268 -17.08 -3.36 -5.07
C VAL A 268 -16.25 -3.38 -6.35
N GLY A 269 -15.10 -4.02 -6.28
CA GLY A 269 -14.21 -4.22 -7.39
C GLY A 269 -14.71 -5.02 -8.57
N ASP A 270 -15.16 -6.24 -8.27
CA ASP A 270 -15.65 -7.22 -9.24
C ASP A 270 -16.89 -6.71 -9.99
N MET A 271 -17.59 -5.69 -9.46
CA MET A 271 -18.68 -4.99 -10.16
C MET A 271 -18.21 -4.19 -11.39
N PHE A 272 -16.94 -3.78 -11.44
CA PHE A 272 -16.41 -2.94 -12.52
C PHE A 272 -15.45 -3.69 -13.43
N ASN A 273 -14.50 -4.45 -12.85
CA ASN A 273 -13.47 -5.16 -13.61
C ASN A 273 -12.81 -6.27 -12.80
N GLU A 274 -12.06 -7.10 -13.54
CA GLU A 274 -11.24 -8.17 -12.98
C GLU A 274 -9.98 -7.65 -12.30
N GLY A 275 -9.26 -8.56 -11.64
CA GLY A 275 -8.00 -8.24 -10.99
C GLY A 275 -6.90 -7.87 -11.98
N LEU A 276 -5.92 -7.11 -11.51
CA LEU A 276 -4.80 -6.65 -12.34
C LEU A 276 -4.07 -7.81 -13.01
N TYR A 277 -3.90 -8.93 -12.30
CA TYR A 277 -3.21 -10.12 -12.83
C TYR A 277 -4.04 -10.85 -13.89
N ASP A 278 -5.34 -11.05 -13.64
CA ASP A 278 -6.24 -11.70 -14.59
C ASP A 278 -6.31 -10.92 -15.90
N ILE A 279 -6.45 -9.59 -15.82
CA ILE A 279 -6.42 -8.69 -16.98
C ILE A 279 -5.14 -8.84 -17.81
N HIS A 280 -3.98 -9.02 -17.18
CA HIS A 280 -2.71 -9.17 -17.92
C HIS A 280 -2.57 -10.54 -18.57
N ILE A 281 -3.10 -11.59 -17.94
CA ILE A 281 -3.18 -12.93 -18.51
C ILE A 281 -4.04 -12.90 -19.78
N ASP A 282 -5.19 -12.22 -19.71
CA ASP A 282 -6.10 -12.06 -20.85
C ASP A 282 -5.49 -11.27 -21.99
N ILE A 283 -4.79 -10.16 -21.71
CA ILE A 283 -4.09 -9.35 -22.73
C ILE A 283 -2.95 -10.14 -23.40
N GLN A 284 -2.36 -11.09 -22.69
CA GLN A 284 -1.33 -12.01 -23.19
C GLN A 284 -1.92 -13.22 -23.94
N GLU A 285 -3.25 -13.39 -23.93
CA GLU A 285 -3.96 -14.48 -24.62
C GLU A 285 -3.49 -15.87 -24.14
N VAL A 286 -3.17 -15.99 -22.83
CA VAL A 286 -2.77 -17.26 -22.22
C VAL A 286 -4.01 -18.02 -21.77
N PRO A 287 -4.25 -19.25 -22.25
CA PRO A 287 -5.44 -20.02 -21.86
C PRO A 287 -5.30 -20.53 -20.42
N ILE A 288 -5.95 -19.86 -19.48
CA ILE A 288 -6.04 -20.27 -18.08
C ILE A 288 -7.46 -20.72 -17.73
N LEU A 289 -7.57 -21.79 -16.93
CA LEU A 289 -8.85 -22.26 -16.43
C LEU A 289 -9.18 -21.55 -15.11
N GLY A 290 -10.39 -21.03 -15.00
CA GLY A 290 -10.91 -20.49 -13.75
C GLY A 290 -11.20 -21.58 -12.71
N TRP A 291 -11.42 -21.17 -11.45
CA TRP A 291 -11.73 -22.08 -10.34
C TRP A 291 -13.02 -22.90 -10.53
N HIS A 292 -13.98 -22.32 -11.22
CA HIS A 292 -15.28 -22.93 -11.50
C HIS A 292 -15.65 -22.71 -12.97
N PRO A 293 -16.42 -23.63 -13.57
CA PRO A 293 -16.95 -23.41 -14.91
C PRO A 293 -17.85 -22.16 -14.96
N PRO A 294 -18.01 -21.53 -16.14
CA PRO A 294 -18.92 -20.40 -16.30
C PRO A 294 -20.32 -20.74 -15.77
N LYS A 295 -20.98 -19.80 -15.08
CA LYS A 295 -22.31 -20.06 -14.48
C LYS A 295 -23.35 -20.54 -15.50
N VAL A 296 -23.18 -20.18 -16.76
CA VAL A 296 -24.08 -20.50 -17.89
C VAL A 296 -23.77 -21.87 -18.52
N SER A 297 -22.64 -22.51 -18.22
CA SER A 297 -22.23 -23.77 -18.86
C SER A 297 -22.78 -25.03 -18.18
N ARG A 298 -23.78 -24.92 -17.30
CA ARG A 298 -24.36 -26.08 -16.58
C ARG A 298 -24.99 -27.12 -17.50
N ASN A 299 -25.48 -26.70 -18.67
CA ASN A 299 -26.17 -27.56 -19.64
C ASN A 299 -25.24 -28.04 -20.77
N ILE A 300 -23.95 -27.71 -20.73
CA ILE A 300 -22.99 -28.13 -21.76
C ILE A 300 -22.39 -29.45 -21.29
N LEU A 301 -22.66 -30.53 -22.03
CA LEU A 301 -22.14 -31.86 -21.78
C LEU A 301 -20.89 -32.09 -22.64
N ALA A 302 -19.96 -32.90 -22.14
CA ALA A 302 -18.90 -33.47 -22.96
C ALA A 302 -19.53 -34.61 -23.77
N GLU A 303 -19.74 -34.38 -25.07
CA GLU A 303 -20.14 -35.44 -26.02
C GLU A 303 -19.04 -36.48 -26.21
#